data_AF-A0A225WFR5-F1
#
_entry.id   AF-A0A225WFR5-F1
#
_cell.length_a   1.000
_cell.length_b   1.000
_cell.length_c   1.000
_cell.angle_alpha   90.00
_cell.angle_beta   90.00
_cell.angle_gamma   90.00
#
_symmetry.space_group_name_H-M   'P 1'
#
loop_
_entity.id
_entity.type
_entity.pdbx_description
1 polymer ?
#
loop_
_entity_poly.entity_id
_entity_poly.type
_entity_poly.pdbx_seq_one_letter_code
_entity_poly.pdbx_strand_id
1 'polypeptide(L)'
;MPRKAFFTMEDAKAAFNLFCCVYGIGTLGMPGNFSRAGPYIAVIAMAFMAFANVYGAVAICRVMLLAPRSVKTYGDLGEWCMGKPGRYLS
;
A
#
# COMPACT_ATOMS: atom_id res chain seq x y z
N MET A 1 3.32 4.02 26.03
CA MET A 1 2.92 3.19 24.86
C MET A 1 1.70 2.38 25.27
N PRO A 2 0.47 2.87 25.05
CA PRO A 2 -0.71 2.12 25.49
C PRO A 2 -0.81 0.83 24.70
N ARG A 3 -1.00 -0.29 25.41
CA ARG A 3 -1.23 -1.63 24.86
C ARG A 3 -2.58 -1.61 24.13
N LYS A 4 -2.57 -1.22 22.85
CA LYS A 4 -3.75 -1.32 21.98
C LYS A 4 -4.13 -2.79 21.88
N ALA A 5 -5.41 -3.10 22.10
CA ALA A 5 -5.95 -4.44 21.84
C ALA A 5 -5.53 -4.86 20.43
N PHE A 6 -4.98 -6.06 20.29
CA PHE A 6 -4.24 -6.48 19.10
C PHE A 6 -5.11 -6.66 17.84
N PHE A 7 -6.40 -6.32 17.91
CA PHE A 7 -7.36 -6.36 16.80
C PHE A 7 -8.69 -5.72 17.28
N THR A 8 -8.93 -4.43 17.02
CA THR A 8 -10.28 -3.86 17.25
C THR A 8 -11.20 -4.15 16.06
N MET A 9 -12.52 -4.11 16.27
CA MET A 9 -13.49 -4.27 15.17
C MET A 9 -13.31 -3.19 14.08
N GLU A 10 -12.79 -2.02 14.45
CA GLU A 10 -12.46 -0.96 13.50
C GLU A 10 -11.27 -1.35 12.60
N ASP A 11 -10.25 -2.03 13.14
CA ASP A 11 -9.11 -2.53 12.38
C ASP A 11 -9.56 -3.63 11.42
N ALA A 12 -10.49 -4.49 11.84
CA ALA A 12 -11.07 -5.53 11.00
C ALA A 12 -11.86 -4.94 9.82
N LYS A 13 -12.66 -3.89 10.06
CA LYS A 13 -13.40 -3.19 9.00
C LYS A 13 -12.46 -2.48 8.03
N ALA A 14 -11.40 -1.86 8.54
CA ALA A 14 -10.37 -1.24 7.71
C ALA A 14 -9.63 -2.27 6.86
N ALA A 15 -9.25 -3.41 7.43
CA ALA A 15 -8.60 -4.50 6.72
C ALA A 15 -9.51 -5.11 5.63
N PHE A 16 -10.80 -5.26 5.90
CA PHE A 16 -11.77 -5.76 4.90
C PHE A 16 -11.94 -4.79 3.73
N ASN A 17 -12.06 -3.49 4.00
CA ASN A 17 -12.12 -2.49 2.94
C ASN A 17 -10.83 -2.46 2.12
N LEU A 18 -9.67 -2.55 2.77
CA LEU A 18 -8.38 -2.62 2.08
C LEU A 18 -8.31 -3.87 1.18
N PHE A 19 -8.75 -5.02 1.69
CA PHE A 19 -8.81 -6.27 0.93
C PHE A 19 -9.70 -6.13 -0.30
N CYS A 20 -10.92 -5.61 -0.13
CA CYS A 20 -11.86 -5.37 -1.23
C CYS A 20 -11.28 -4.44 -2.30
N CYS A 21 -10.54 -3.40 -1.91
CA CYS A 21 -9.88 -2.49 -2.84
C CYS A 21 -8.72 -3.15 -3.63
N VAL A 22 -7.97 -4.06 -3.01
CA VAL A 22 -6.79 -4.70 -3.63
C VAL A 22 -7.18 -5.89 -4.52
N TYR A 23 -8.20 -6.67 -4.13
CA TYR A 23 -8.63 -7.88 -4.86
C TYR A 23 -9.44 -7.61 -6.15
N GLY A 24 -9.44 -6.37 -6.65
CA GLY A 24 -10.14 -5.98 -7.87
C GLY A 24 -9.46 -6.46 -9.16
N ILE A 25 -9.35 -5.57 -10.16
CA ILE A 25 -8.88 -5.86 -11.53
C ILE A 25 -7.51 -6.56 -11.55
N GLY A 26 -6.63 -6.32 -10.57
CA GLY A 26 -5.31 -6.95 -10.51
C GLY A 26 -5.34 -8.48 -10.46
N THR A 27 -6.39 -9.08 -9.90
CA THR A 27 -6.54 -10.55 -9.82
C THR A 27 -6.91 -11.16 -11.18
N LEU A 28 -7.56 -10.39 -12.06
CA LEU A 28 -8.02 -10.86 -13.38
C LEU A 28 -6.86 -11.12 -14.36
N GLY A 29 -5.76 -10.36 -14.24
CA GLY A 29 -4.57 -10.52 -15.09
C GLY A 29 -3.55 -11.56 -14.59
N MET A 30 -3.72 -12.01 -13.36
CA MET A 30 -2.82 -12.92 -12.66
C MET A 30 -2.66 -14.29 -13.36
N PRO A 31 -3.73 -15.00 -13.82
CA PRO A 31 -3.56 -16.27 -14.53
C PRO A 31 -2.83 -16.12 -15.88
N GLY A 32 -3.04 -15.01 -16.60
CA GLY A 32 -2.31 -14.72 -17.83
C GLY A 32 -0.83 -14.47 -17.59
N ASN A 33 -0.49 -13.72 -16.53
CA ASN A 33 0.89 -13.47 -16.12
C ASN A 33 1.59 -14.75 -15.66
N PHE A 34 0.89 -15.60 -14.90
CA PHE A 34 1.41 -16.91 -14.47
C PHE A 34 1.62 -17.87 -15.64
N SER A 35 0.73 -17.87 -16.64
CA SER A 35 0.87 -18.69 -17.85
C SER A 35 2.08 -18.28 -18.69
N ARG A 36 2.37 -16.98 -18.78
CA ARG A 36 3.44 -16.43 -19.63
C ARG A 36 4.83 -16.45 -18.97
N ALA A 37 4.89 -16.27 -17.67
CA ALA A 37 6.13 -16.29 -16.89
C ALA A 37 6.47 -17.72 -16.39
N GLY A 38 5.44 -18.53 -16.10
CA GLY A 38 5.59 -19.81 -15.41
C GLY A 38 5.50 -19.66 -13.88
N PRO A 39 5.09 -20.72 -13.17
CA PRO A 39 4.67 -20.64 -11.77
C PRO A 39 5.78 -20.21 -10.81
N TYR A 40 7.02 -20.69 -11.02
CA TYR A 40 8.12 -20.40 -10.11
C TYR A 40 8.53 -18.93 -10.10
N ILE A 41 8.75 -18.33 -11.28
CA ILE A 41 9.17 -16.93 -11.37
C ILE A 41 8.01 -15.99 -11.03
N ALA A 42 6.77 -16.37 -11.36
CA ALA A 42 5.59 -15.59 -11.01
C ALA A 42 5.41 -15.51 -9.49
N VAL A 43 5.57 -16.62 -8.76
CA VAL A 43 5.50 -16.62 -7.28
C VAL A 43 6.59 -15.74 -6.67
N ILE A 44 7.84 -15.83 -7.15
CA ILE A 44 8.95 -15.00 -6.65
C ILE A 44 8.68 -13.52 -6.92
N ALA A 45 8.25 -13.17 -8.14
CA ALA A 45 7.94 -11.80 -8.51
C ALA A 45 6.77 -11.22 -7.70
N MET A 46 5.74 -12.03 -7.45
CA MET A 46 4.60 -11.62 -6.62
C MET A 46 4.99 -11.44 -5.16
N ALA A 47 5.79 -12.33 -4.60
CA ALA A 47 6.29 -12.20 -3.24
C ALA A 47 7.10 -10.90 -3.11
N PHE A 48 8.01 -10.64 -4.05
CA PHE A 48 8.79 -9.40 -4.07
C PHE A 48 7.91 -8.16 -4.15
N MET A 49 6.93 -8.13 -5.07
CA MET A 49 6.00 -7.00 -5.17
C MET A 49 5.14 -6.83 -3.91
N ALA A 50 4.69 -7.93 -3.30
CA ALA A 50 3.93 -7.87 -2.05
C ALA A 50 4.76 -7.24 -0.93
N PHE A 51 6.02 -7.66 -0.75
CA PHE A 51 6.91 -7.07 0.24
C PHE A 51 7.21 -5.60 -0.03
N ALA A 52 7.49 -5.24 -1.29
CA ALA A 52 7.75 -3.86 -1.68
C ALA A 52 6.54 -2.95 -1.39
N ASN A 53 5.33 -3.39 -1.74
CA ASN A 53 4.10 -2.64 -1.51
C ASN A 53 3.77 -2.52 -0.02
N VAL A 54 3.94 -3.58 0.77
CA VAL A 54 3.74 -3.53 2.22
C VAL A 54 4.75 -2.58 2.88
N TYR A 55 6.02 -2.65 2.50
CA TYR A 55 7.05 -1.75 3.01
C TYR A 55 6.74 -0.28 2.67
N GLY A 56 6.35 -0.01 1.42
CA GLY A 56 5.94 1.32 0.97
C GLY A 56 4.74 1.85 1.76
N ALA A 57 3.71 1.03 1.95
CA ALA A 57 2.53 1.39 2.74
C ALA A 57 2.91 1.73 4.20
N VAL A 58 3.78 0.92 4.84
CA VAL A 58 4.26 1.19 6.21
C VAL A 58 5.08 2.48 6.28
N ALA A 59 5.95 2.74 5.31
CA ALA A 59 6.74 3.97 5.24
C ALA A 59 5.83 5.20 5.12
N ILE A 60 4.83 5.16 4.23
CA ILE A 60 3.83 6.22 4.07
C ILE A 60 3.03 6.41 5.37
N CYS A 61 2.58 5.33 6.02
CA CYS A 61 1.87 5.44 7.29
C CYS A 61 2.73 6.13 8.36
N ARG A 62 4.03 5.84 8.43
CA ARG A 62 4.95 6.52 9.35
C ARG A 62 5.09 8.01 9.05
N VAL A 63 5.18 8.37 7.77
CA VAL A 63 5.24 9.78 7.33
C VAL A 63 3.93 10.50 7.66
N MET A 64 2.77 9.86 7.43
CA MET A 64 1.46 10.44 7.75
C MET A 64 1.27 10.70 9.25
N LEU A 65 1.95 9.96 10.14
CA LEU A 65 1.94 10.25 11.58
C LEU A 65 2.66 11.56 11.95
N LEU A 66 3.60 12.00 11.11
CA LEU A 66 4.36 13.25 11.28
C LEU A 66 3.77 14.41 10.48
N ALA A 67 2.90 14.12 9.50
CA ALA A 67 2.35 15.11 8.60
C ALA A 67 1.29 16.00 9.28
N PRO A 68 1.23 17.30 8.96
CA PRO A 68 0.19 18.20 9.45
C PRO A 68 -1.18 17.88 8.84
N ARG A 69 -2.28 18.25 9.52
CA ARG A 69 -3.68 17.96 9.10
C ARG A 69 -4.07 18.54 7.73
N SER A 70 -3.22 19.37 7.12
CA SER A 70 -3.39 19.88 5.76
C SER A 70 -3.10 18.83 4.68
N VAL A 71 -2.32 17.79 5.00
CA VAL A 71 -1.95 16.73 4.06
C VAL A 71 -3.04 15.67 4.03
N LYS A 72 -3.82 15.63 2.94
CA LYS A 72 -4.92 14.68 2.75
C LYS A 72 -4.71 13.75 1.56
N THR A 73 -3.96 14.17 0.55
CA THR A 73 -3.70 13.37 -0.65
C THR A 73 -2.24 12.94 -0.74
N TYR A 74 -1.96 11.90 -1.53
CA TYR A 74 -0.59 11.46 -1.81
C TYR A 74 0.25 12.57 -2.46
N GLY A 75 -0.35 13.45 -3.26
CA GLY A 75 0.34 14.61 -3.85
C GLY A 75 0.67 15.70 -2.85
N ASP A 76 -0.20 15.94 -1.86
CA ASP A 76 0.13 16.83 -0.73
C ASP A 76 1.26 16.22 0.13
N LEU A 77 1.26 14.89 0.31
CA LEU A 77 2.29 14.17 1.05
C LEU A 77 3.63 14.23 0.32
N GLY A 78 3.60 14.09 -1.01
CA GLY A 78 4.76 14.24 -1.88
C GLY A 78 5.32 15.66 -1.85
N GLU A 79 4.46 16.68 -1.87
CA GLU A 79 4.88 18.08 -1.69
C GLU A 79 5.52 18.31 -0.32
N TRP A 80 4.96 17.71 0.72
CA TRP A 80 5.46 17.85 2.08
C TRP A 80 6.81 17.14 2.29
N CYS A 81 7.01 15.97 1.68
CA CYS A 81 8.24 15.19 1.81
C CYS A 81 9.38 15.65 0.89
N MET A 82 9.07 16.02 -0.36
CA MET A 82 10.06 16.28 -1.42
C MET A 82 9.95 17.69 -2.04
N GLY A 83 9.05 18.54 -1.53
CA GLY A 83 8.80 19.88 -2.07
C GLY A 83 8.00 19.87 -3.37
N LYS A 84 7.99 21.00 -4.09
CA LYS A 84 7.28 21.19 -5.38
C LYS A 84 7.44 20.05 -6.41
N PRO A 85 8.63 19.44 -6.63
CA PRO A 85 8.74 18.31 -7.57
C PRO A 85 7.96 17.08 -7.09
N GLY A 86 7.79 16.89 -5.78
CA GLY A 86 7.02 15.80 -5.19
C GLY A 86 5.52 15.87 -5.42
N ARG A 87 4.97 17.03 -5.82
CA ARG A 87 3.55 17.18 -6.18
C ARG A 87 3.25 16.88 -7.65
N TYR A 88 4.25 17.05 -8.51
CA TYR A 88 4.14 16.80 -9.95
C TYR A 88 4.52 15.37 -10.33
N LEU A 89 5.29 14.68 -9.47
CA LEU A 89 5.76 13.31 -9.69
C LEU A 89 4.99 12.23 -8.89
N SER A 90 4.01 12.64 -8.08
CA SER A 90 3.17 11.79 -7.22
C SER A 90 1.95 11.22 -7.93
#